data_AF-A0A8H9L8T3-F1
#
_entry.id   AF-A0A8H9L8T3-F1
#
_cell.length_a   1.000
_cell.length_b   1.000
_cell.length_c   1.000
_cell.angle_alpha   90.00
_cell.angle_beta   90.00
_cell.angle_gamma   90.00
#
_symmetry.space_group_name_H-M   'P 1'
#
loop_
_entity.id
_entity.type
_entity.pdbx_description
1 polymer ?
#
loop_
_entity_poly.entity_id
_entity_poly.type
_entity_poly.pdbx_seq_one_letter_code
_entity_poly.pdbx_strand_id
1 'polypeptide(L)'
;MMVAMAVWHGVLVHSGNTYAAQVWETMGHDSDWSHWHRLAAGVEGTSTLQERSQAALSLYLVTAQNIEPLLSEEALEVMREVRRQIQAAG
;
A
#
# COMPACT_ATOMS: atom_id res chain seq x y z
N MET A 1 -14.50 10.19 24.56
CA MET A 1 -13.93 9.12 23.70
C MET A 1 -14.06 9.60 22.26
N MET A 2 -12.96 10.02 21.64
CA MET A 2 -13.00 10.64 20.31
C MET A 2 -12.90 9.53 19.26
N VAL A 3 -13.99 9.26 18.56
CA VAL A 3 -14.02 8.29 17.45
C VAL A 3 -13.51 9.01 16.22
N ALA A 4 -12.22 8.83 15.90
CA ALA A 4 -11.66 9.34 14.66
C ALA A 4 -12.07 8.37 13.53
N MET A 5 -13.09 8.74 12.77
CA MET A 5 -13.46 8.04 11.53
C MET A 5 -12.54 8.54 10.42
N ALA A 6 -11.68 7.69 9.89
CA ALA A 6 -10.90 7.98 8.70
C ALA A 6 -11.42 7.11 7.55
N VAL A 7 -11.66 7.74 6.40
CA VAL A 7 -11.92 7.03 5.15
C VAL A 7 -10.62 7.02 4.37
N TRP A 8 -10.05 5.84 4.16
CA TRP A 8 -8.92 5.64 3.24
C TRP A 8 -9.37 4.68 2.14
N HIS A 9 -9.36 5.15 0.88
CA HIS A 9 -9.84 4.40 -0.29
C HIS A 9 -11.23 3.74 -0.14
N GLY A 10 -12.17 4.40 0.56
CA GLY A 10 -13.54 3.88 0.75
C GLY A 10 -13.69 2.88 1.90
N VAL A 11 -12.63 2.58 2.65
CA VAL A 11 -12.68 1.72 3.83
C VAL A 11 -12.93 2.57 5.08
N LEU A 12 -13.94 2.19 5.86
CA LEU A 12 -14.31 2.87 7.08
C LEU A 12 -13.48 2.32 8.25
N VAL A 13 -12.50 3.10 8.71
CA VAL A 13 -11.58 2.68 9.78
C VAL A 13 -12.17 3.03 11.14
N HIS A 14 -12.40 2.02 11.98
CA HIS A 14 -13.03 2.20 13.30
C HIS A 14 -12.06 2.56 14.41
N SER A 15 -10.79 2.14 14.28
CA SER A 15 -9.72 2.40 15.24
C SER A 15 -8.36 2.26 14.55
N GLY A 16 -7.36 3.02 14.99
CA GLY A 16 -5.98 2.81 14.56
C GLY A 16 -5.47 1.39 14.83
N ASN A 17 -6.01 0.73 15.87
CA ASN A 17 -5.66 -0.66 16.22
C ASN A 17 -6.29 -1.69 15.27
N THR A 18 -7.33 -1.33 14.50
CA THR A 18 -8.00 -2.24 13.54
C THR A 18 -7.68 -1.90 12.09
N TYR A 19 -6.97 -0.79 11.84
CA TYR A 19 -6.63 -0.29 10.51
C TYR A 19 -6.06 -1.38 9.60
N ALA A 20 -5.01 -2.07 10.05
CA ALA A 20 -4.34 -3.09 9.24
C ALA A 20 -5.29 -4.25 8.88
N ALA A 21 -6.10 -4.70 9.84
CA ALA A 21 -7.05 -5.78 9.60
C ALA A 21 -8.14 -5.39 8.59
N GLN A 22 -8.70 -4.18 8.71
CA GLN A 22 -9.77 -3.69 7.81
C GLN A 22 -9.25 -3.44 6.38
N VAL A 23 -8.02 -2.94 6.27
CA VAL A 23 -7.37 -2.76 4.97
C VAL A 23 -7.05 -4.10 4.32
N TRP A 24 -6.53 -5.09 5.07
CA TRP A 24 -6.26 -6.43 4.53
C TRP A 24 -7.52 -7.19 4.14
N GLU A 25 -8.62 -7.02 4.89
CA GLU A 25 -9.92 -7.58 4.53
C GLU A 25 -10.41 -7.01 3.19
N THR A 26 -10.26 -5.70 2.99
CA THR A 26 -10.68 -5.02 1.75
C THR A 26 -9.82 -5.43 0.55
N MET A 27 -8.49 -5.49 0.72
CA MET A 27 -7.57 -5.81 -0.36
C MET A 27 -7.45 -7.32 -0.63
N GLY A 28 -8.02 -8.15 0.24
CA GLY A 28 -7.82 -9.60 0.28
C GLY A 28 -6.56 -9.96 1.04
N HIS A 29 -6.67 -10.85 2.04
CA HIS A 29 -5.57 -11.23 2.93
C HIS A 29 -4.38 -11.85 2.19
N ASP A 30 -4.66 -12.60 1.12
CA ASP A 30 -3.65 -13.31 0.31
C ASP A 30 -3.29 -12.56 -0.98
N SER A 31 -3.71 -11.30 -1.13
CA SER A 31 -3.32 -10.49 -2.28
C SER A 31 -1.84 -10.10 -2.22
N ASP A 32 -1.24 -9.87 -3.40
CA ASP A 32 0.09 -9.29 -3.52
C ASP A 32 0.20 -7.98 -2.73
N TRP A 33 -0.86 -7.17 -2.73
CA TRP A 33 -0.92 -5.92 -1.97
C TRP A 33 -0.74 -6.18 -0.47
N SER A 34 -1.52 -7.10 0.09
CA SER A 34 -1.46 -7.44 1.52
C SER A 34 -0.12 -8.08 1.91
N HIS A 35 0.48 -8.89 1.03
CA HIS A 35 1.81 -9.45 1.23
C HIS A 35 2.89 -8.35 1.32
N TRP A 36 2.99 -7.47 0.31
CA TRP A 36 3.99 -6.40 0.31
C TRP A 36 3.78 -5.40 1.45
N HIS A 37 2.52 -5.13 1.81
CA HIS A 37 2.20 -4.29 2.95
C HIS A 37 2.71 -4.89 4.26
N ARG A 38 2.48 -6.19 4.51
CA ARG A 38 2.95 -6.85 5.74
C ARG A 38 4.48 -6.85 5.85
N LEU A 39 5.18 -7.11 4.75
CA LEU A 39 6.64 -7.04 4.69
C LEU A 39 7.16 -5.62 4.93
N ALA A 40 6.63 -4.61 4.23
CA ALA A 40 7.04 -3.22 4.41
C ALA A 40 6.81 -2.72 5.85
N ALA A 41 5.68 -3.10 6.44
CA ALA A 41 5.32 -2.79 7.82
C ALA A 41 6.15 -3.56 8.86
N GLY A 42 6.91 -4.59 8.45
CA GLY A 42 7.70 -5.44 9.36
C GLY A 42 6.82 -6.33 10.24
N VAL A 43 5.62 -6.70 9.76
CA VAL A 43 4.71 -7.62 10.45
C VAL A 43 5.19 -9.07 10.31
N GLU A 44 5.77 -9.41 9.16
CA GLU A 44 6.35 -10.73 8.89
C GLU A 44 7.81 -10.81 9.37
N GLY A 45 8.01 -10.97 10.68
CA GLY A 45 9.29 -11.41 11.27
C GLY A 45 10.49 -10.45 11.11
N THR A 46 11.71 -11.01 11.17
CA THR A 46 12.98 -10.25 11.16
C THR A 46 13.40 -9.85 9.74
N SER A 47 12.64 -8.97 9.10
CA SER A 47 13.04 -8.32 7.85
C SER A 47 14.06 -7.20 8.12
N THR A 48 15.13 -7.17 7.33
CA THR A 48 16.12 -6.07 7.30
C THR A 48 15.49 -4.78 6.78
N LEU A 49 16.14 -3.64 7.05
CA LEU A 49 15.71 -2.35 6.50
C LEU A 49 15.68 -2.35 4.96
N GLN A 50 16.61 -3.07 4.33
CA GLN A 50 16.68 -3.19 2.88
C GLN A 50 15.47 -3.96 2.33
N GLU A 51 15.15 -5.12 2.91
CA GLU A 51 13.99 -5.93 2.50
C GLU A 51 12.68 -5.15 2.69
N ARG A 52 12.54 -4.41 3.79
CA ARG A 52 11.38 -3.55 4.04
C ARG A 52 11.27 -2.41 3.04
N SER A 53 12.40 -1.80 2.68
CA SER A 53 12.45 -0.75 1.66
C SER A 53 12.03 -1.30 0.29
N GLN A 54 12.51 -2.49 -0.06
CA GLN A 54 12.17 -3.13 -1.33
C GLN A 54 10.69 -3.55 -1.37
N ALA A 55 10.16 -4.07 -0.27
CA ALA A 55 8.74 -4.35 -0.13
C ALA A 55 7.88 -3.08 -0.25
N ALA A 56 8.33 -1.94 0.27
CA ALA A 56 7.62 -0.67 0.12
C ALA A 56 7.56 -0.20 -1.35
N LEU A 57 8.64 -0.42 -2.12
CA LEU A 57 8.65 -0.15 -3.56
C LEU A 57 7.69 -1.06 -4.32
N SER A 58 7.70 -2.37 -4.02
CA SER A 58 6.74 -3.32 -4.59
C SER A 58 5.29 -2.96 -4.24
N LEU A 59 5.04 -2.55 -3.00
CA LEU A 59 3.73 -2.10 -2.54
C LEU A 59 3.25 -0.87 -3.33
N TYR A 60 4.15 0.09 -3.60
CA TYR A 60 3.81 1.24 -4.44
C TYR A 60 3.35 0.79 -5.83
N LEU A 61 4.10 -0.13 -6.48
CA LEU A 61 3.78 -0.61 -7.83
C LEU A 61 2.40 -1.29 -7.88
N VAL A 62 2.10 -2.17 -6.92
CA VAL A 62 0.80 -2.85 -6.83
C VAL A 62 -0.32 -1.86 -6.53
N THR A 63 -0.08 -0.89 -5.64
CA THR A 63 -1.06 0.16 -5.34
C THR A 63 -1.37 1.00 -6.57
N ALA A 64 -0.32 1.46 -7.27
CA ALA A 64 -0.42 2.23 -8.50
C ALA A 64 -1.27 1.50 -9.55
N GLN A 65 -1.04 0.20 -9.74
CA GLN A 65 -1.82 -0.60 -10.69
C GLN A 65 -3.30 -0.72 -10.30
N ASN A 66 -3.61 -0.84 -9.00
CA ASN A 66 -4.99 -0.95 -8.51
C ASN A 66 -5.78 0.36 -8.66
N ILE A 67 -5.11 1.51 -8.53
CA ILE A 67 -5.76 2.82 -8.59
C ILE A 67 -5.67 3.49 -9.96
N GLU A 68 -4.83 2.99 -10.87
CA GLU A 68 -4.62 3.53 -12.22
C GLU A 68 -5.94 3.87 -12.95
N PRO A 69 -7.00 3.03 -12.92
CA PRO A 69 -8.28 3.35 -13.57
C PRO A 69 -9.04 4.54 -12.96
N LEU A 70 -8.65 5.00 -11.77
CA LEU A 70 -9.32 6.04 -10.99
C LEU A 70 -8.58 7.38 -11.03
N LEU A 71 -7.39 7.44 -11.64
CA LEU A 71 -6.54 8.62 -11.66
C LEU A 71 -6.91 9.57 -12.82
N SER A 72 -6.74 10.88 -12.60
CA SER A 72 -6.74 11.86 -13.70
C SER A 72 -5.48 11.70 -14.55
N GLU A 73 -5.48 12.27 -15.76
CA GLU A 73 -4.30 12.19 -16.64
C GLU A 73 -3.06 12.83 -15.98
N GLU A 74 -3.22 13.96 -15.28
CA GLU A 74 -2.07 14.57 -14.59
C GLU A 74 -1.50 13.66 -13.49
N ALA A 75 -2.36 12.96 -12.74
CA ALA A 75 -1.92 12.02 -11.72
C ALA A 75 -1.28 10.76 -12.34
N LEU A 76 -1.77 10.32 -13.51
CA LEU A 76 -1.20 9.21 -14.27
C LEU A 76 0.22 9.52 -14.74
N GLU A 77 0.49 10.74 -15.20
CA GLU A 77 1.85 11.15 -15.61
C GLU A 77 2.84 11.04 -14.44
N VAL A 78 2.48 11.56 -13.27
CA VAL A 78 3.31 11.45 -12.06
C VAL A 78 3.53 9.99 -11.69
N MET A 79 2.46 9.19 -11.67
CA MET A 79 2.55 7.76 -11.35
C MET A 79 3.44 7.00 -12.33
N ARG A 80 3.35 7.27 -13.64
CA ARG A 80 4.19 6.65 -14.68
C ARG A 80 5.67 6.96 -14.46
N GLU A 81 6.00 8.21 -14.14
CA GLU A 81 7.39 8.59 -13.87
C GLU A 81 7.93 7.92 -12.61
N VAL A 82 7.16 7.86 -11.52
CA VAL A 82 7.59 7.16 -10.31
C VAL A 82 7.78 5.66 -10.57
N ARG A 83 6.86 5.00 -11.29
CA ARG A 83 7.01 3.60 -11.69
C ARG A 83 8.31 3.37 -12.47
N ARG A 84 8.62 4.25 -13.42
CA ARG A 84 9.85 4.19 -14.21
C ARG A 84 11.10 4.29 -13.33
N GLN A 85 11.13 5.19 -12.35
CA GLN A 85 12.27 5.33 -11.43
C GLN A 85 12.45 4.11 -10.53
N ILE A 86 11.36 3.56 -10.00
CA ILE A 86 11.41 2.34 -9.17
C ILE A 86 11.97 1.16 -9.96
N GLN A 87 11.49 0.97 -11.20
CA GLN A 87 11.95 -0.10 -12.08
C GLN A 87 13.42 0.04 -12.50
N ALA A 88 13.96 1.27 -12.55
CA ALA A 88 15.37 1.51 -12.84
C ALA A 88 16.29 1.33 -11.62
N ALA A 89 15.73 1.29 -10.41
CA ALA A 89 16.48 1.15 -9.16
C ALA A 89 16.57 -0.30 -8.66
N GLY A 90 15.77 -1.22 -9.23
CA GLY A 90 15.84 -2.66 -9.01
C GLY A 90 16.78 -3.34 -9.98
#